data_AF-A0AAV2QQH3-F1
#
_entry.id   AF-A0AAV2QQH3-F1
#
_cell.length_a   1.000
_cell.length_b   1.000
_cell.length_c   1.000
_cell.angle_alpha   90.00
_cell.angle_beta   90.00
_cell.angle_gamma   90.00
#
_symmetry.space_group_name_H-M   'P 1'
#
loop_
_entity.id
_entity.type
_entity.pdbx_description
1 polymer ?
#
loop_
_entity_poly.entity_id
_entity_poly.type
_entity_poly.pdbx_seq_one_letter_code
_entity_poly.pdbx_strand_id
1 'polypeptide(L)'
;EAPYGGNSNDTIILIALTSVVGCLALSTIIVIVFVKTIVHKKDKDVEHDFLIPKEHTKRRKVDIRRLTKTLSTPTKAKKKSIQIHKLRMMEDHHDADQKVQKLSLGSLDLDVPTKTILMLGETGVGKSSTINALANYIFGIELNDKERVLLIENKTEYMTAYVLPYQIGMPYSYNYVIIDTPGFGDTRGFERDQQLLHQLKTFLKQDYDINQIDIVGFVVKASVPRLTIAQKYIYDGLFSMFGKDISQNILLLVTFAGPENPPVLEVLNDAGIQYLGYFKINTESLYNETGETGKLTFNNQAKIEFNWNMTENSLQKMFEKMNGISPVNISLTKVVLEDSTRLRSVVGSLQNKIQEGLDKVAQLKLNQIEAARPEETKLIEQDIKHTEELLVNSIKEAQQLTARLKQIPLRLDPLSVHGYIEQLIDIEEKDMQPNYEQRIQVLVKLKQENNVLKAVINKDQSPVETWL
;
A
#
# COMPACT_ATOMS: atom_id res chain seq x y z
N GLU A 1 10.85 -81.91 -3.93
CA GLU A 1 10.49 -80.48 -4.00
C GLU A 1 10.72 -79.89 -2.61
N ALA A 2 11.62 -78.91 -2.47
CA ALA A 2 11.81 -78.20 -1.21
C ALA A 2 10.58 -77.31 -0.92
N PRO A 3 10.31 -76.95 0.35
CA PRO A 3 10.66 -75.58 0.72
C PRO A 3 11.16 -75.34 2.16
N TYR A 4 12.08 -74.37 2.26
CA TYR A 4 12.28 -73.35 3.29
C TYR A 4 12.40 -73.76 4.77
N GLY A 5 13.64 -73.99 5.21
CA GLY A 5 14.07 -73.73 6.58
C GLY A 5 14.28 -72.23 6.78
N GLY A 6 13.34 -71.57 7.47
CA GLY A 6 13.43 -70.15 7.81
C GLY A 6 14.59 -69.88 8.77
N ASN A 7 15.48 -68.97 8.35
CA ASN A 7 16.64 -68.56 9.12
C ASN A 7 16.17 -67.65 10.28
N SER A 8 16.45 -68.02 11.53
CA SER A 8 15.99 -67.29 12.73
C SER A 8 16.44 -65.82 12.77
N ASN A 9 17.48 -65.47 12.02
CA ASN A 9 17.95 -64.09 11.89
C ASN A 9 17.02 -63.21 11.04
N ASP A 10 16.33 -63.77 10.05
CA ASP A 10 15.42 -62.98 9.19
C ASP A 10 14.15 -62.58 9.94
N THR A 11 13.67 -63.45 10.84
CA THR A 11 12.52 -63.13 11.72
C THR A 11 12.88 -62.07 12.75
N ILE A 12 14.10 -62.09 13.31
CA ILE A 12 14.58 -61.07 14.26
C ILE A 12 14.79 -59.72 13.55
N ILE A 13 15.33 -59.72 12.33
CA ILE A 13 15.49 -58.49 11.52
C ILE A 13 14.12 -57.91 11.13
N LEU A 14 13.13 -58.75 10.79
CA LEU A 14 11.78 -58.30 10.47
C LEU A 14 11.04 -57.74 11.71
N ILE A 15 11.24 -58.33 12.89
CA ILE A 15 10.70 -57.81 14.16
C ILE A 15 11.38 -56.49 14.55
N ALA A 16 12.70 -56.37 14.34
CA ALA A 16 13.43 -55.12 14.60
C ALA A 16 13.07 -54.01 13.59
N LEU A 17 12.88 -54.34 12.31
CA LEU A 17 12.41 -53.39 11.29
C LEU A 17 10.98 -52.94 11.55
N THR A 18 10.07 -53.86 11.92
CA THR A 18 8.70 -53.50 12.27
C THR A 18 8.63 -52.67 13.56
N SER A 19 9.49 -52.92 14.55
CA SER A 19 9.57 -52.07 15.76
C SER A 19 10.16 -50.68 15.46
N VAL A 20 11.18 -50.58 14.60
CA VAL A 20 11.78 -49.29 14.22
C VAL A 20 10.83 -48.47 13.34
N VAL A 21 10.14 -49.10 12.39
CA VAL A 21 9.10 -48.44 11.57
C VAL A 21 7.91 -48.03 12.45
N GLY A 22 7.52 -48.86 13.43
CA GLY A 22 6.51 -48.51 14.42
C GLY A 22 6.91 -47.33 15.31
N CYS A 23 8.15 -47.28 15.79
CA CYS A 23 8.69 -46.16 16.55
C CYS A 23 8.81 -44.87 15.73
N LEU A 24 9.19 -44.95 14.45
CA LEU A 24 9.21 -43.82 13.53
C LEU A 24 7.78 -43.33 13.23
N ALA A 25 6.81 -44.23 13.03
CA ALA A 25 5.42 -43.85 12.84
C ALA A 25 4.84 -43.18 14.10
N LEU A 26 5.12 -43.72 15.30
CA LEU A 26 4.71 -43.12 16.57
C LEU A 26 5.38 -41.76 16.81
N SER A 27 6.68 -41.62 16.52
CA SER A 27 7.36 -40.32 16.68
C SER A 27 6.83 -39.29 15.69
N THR A 28 6.50 -39.68 14.46
CA THR A 28 5.90 -38.78 13.46
C THR A 28 4.48 -38.39 13.86
N ILE A 29 3.67 -39.31 14.39
CA ILE A 29 2.33 -39.03 14.91
C ILE A 29 2.41 -38.14 16.15
N ILE A 30 3.35 -38.39 17.07
CA ILE A 30 3.56 -37.52 18.24
C ILE A 30 4.00 -36.14 17.78
N VAL A 31 4.91 -36.01 16.82
CA VAL A 31 5.30 -34.70 16.26
C VAL A 31 4.10 -34.03 15.56
N ILE A 32 3.29 -34.75 14.79
CA ILE A 32 2.10 -34.19 14.13
C ILE A 32 1.05 -33.77 15.16
N VAL A 33 0.82 -34.56 16.22
CA VAL A 33 -0.10 -34.23 17.31
C VAL A 33 0.46 -33.09 18.13
N PHE A 34 1.75 -33.07 18.45
CA PHE A 34 2.39 -32.00 19.22
C PHE A 34 2.47 -30.70 18.42
N VAL A 35 2.74 -30.76 17.11
CA VAL A 35 2.66 -29.62 16.19
C VAL A 35 1.21 -29.20 16.04
N LYS A 36 0.23 -30.10 15.86
CA LYS A 36 -1.19 -29.73 15.86
C LYS A 36 -1.60 -29.12 17.18
N THR A 37 -1.18 -29.64 18.34
CA THR A 37 -1.53 -29.10 19.66
C THR A 37 -0.82 -27.78 19.93
N ILE A 38 0.42 -27.59 19.46
CA ILE A 38 1.13 -26.30 19.53
C ILE A 38 0.48 -25.29 18.58
N VAL A 39 0.13 -25.68 17.35
CA VAL A 39 -0.61 -24.82 16.39
C VAL A 39 -2.00 -24.50 16.93
N HIS A 40 -2.71 -25.47 17.51
CA HIS A 40 -4.02 -25.27 18.12
C HIS A 40 -3.97 -24.53 19.46
N LYS A 41 -2.84 -24.57 20.20
CA LYS A 41 -2.59 -23.69 21.36
C LYS A 41 -2.22 -22.28 20.91
N LYS A 42 -1.40 -22.12 19.86
CA LYS A 42 -1.08 -20.81 19.28
C LYS A 42 -2.32 -20.12 18.69
N ASP A 43 -3.23 -20.89 18.08
CA ASP A 43 -4.49 -20.37 17.53
C ASP A 43 -5.56 -20.11 18.61
N LYS A 44 -5.48 -20.75 19.79
CA LYS A 44 -6.46 -20.52 20.87
C LYS A 44 -6.03 -19.53 21.94
N ASP A 45 -4.73 -19.30 22.13
CA ASP A 45 -4.22 -18.43 23.20
C ASP A 45 -3.96 -16.97 22.76
N VAL A 46 -4.38 -16.53 21.55
CA VAL A 46 -4.12 -15.14 21.08
C VAL A 46 -5.33 -14.37 20.52
N GLU A 47 -6.47 -15.00 20.20
CA GLU A 47 -7.48 -14.32 19.36
C GLU A 47 -8.76 -13.78 20.04
N HIS A 48 -8.88 -13.78 21.37
CA HIS A 48 -10.11 -13.31 22.03
C HIS A 48 -9.98 -12.18 23.08
N ASP A 49 -8.78 -11.69 23.41
CA ASP A 49 -8.59 -10.74 24.53
C ASP A 49 -8.59 -9.24 24.17
N PHE A 50 -8.72 -8.87 22.90
CA PHE A 50 -8.65 -7.44 22.47
C PHE A 50 -9.99 -6.81 22.11
N LEU A 51 -11.03 -7.63 21.92
CA LEU A 51 -12.42 -7.19 21.79
C LEU A 51 -12.96 -6.98 23.20
N ILE A 52 -13.23 -5.73 23.60
CA ILE A 52 -13.88 -5.46 24.87
C ILE A 52 -15.38 -5.77 24.68
N PRO A 53 -15.96 -6.80 25.35
CA PRO A 53 -17.35 -7.18 25.15
C PRO A 53 -18.31 -6.00 25.42
N LYS A 54 -19.44 -5.96 24.70
CA LYS A 54 -20.51 -4.94 24.87
C LYS A 54 -21.45 -5.23 26.06
N GLU A 55 -21.09 -6.12 27.00
CA GLU A 55 -21.97 -6.43 28.14
C GLU A 55 -22.38 -5.17 28.90
N HIS A 56 -23.63 -5.14 29.37
CA HIS A 56 -24.42 -4.00 29.86
C HIS A 56 -23.87 -3.25 31.10
N THR A 57 -22.56 -3.20 31.31
CA THR A 57 -21.91 -2.31 32.27
C THR A 57 -21.61 -0.97 31.60
N LYS A 58 -21.91 0.13 32.31
CA LYS A 58 -21.68 1.51 31.86
C LYS A 58 -20.21 1.69 31.44
N ARG A 59 -19.93 1.59 30.13
CA ARG A 59 -18.59 1.86 29.59
C ARG A 59 -18.14 3.24 30.02
N ARG A 60 -16.93 3.35 30.56
CA ARG A 60 -16.27 4.64 30.76
C ARG A 60 -15.93 5.18 29.37
N LYS A 61 -16.64 6.22 28.91
CA LYS A 61 -16.36 6.84 27.60
C LYS A 61 -15.00 7.55 27.62
N VAL A 62 -14.35 7.59 26.47
CA VAL A 62 -13.14 8.40 26.27
C VAL A 62 -13.44 9.85 26.60
N ASP A 63 -12.59 10.51 27.39
CA ASP A 63 -12.71 11.94 27.69
C ASP A 63 -12.19 12.78 26.52
N ILE A 64 -13.03 12.95 25.49
CA ILE A 64 -12.71 13.65 24.23
C ILE A 64 -12.23 15.08 24.48
N ARG A 65 -12.68 15.72 25.56
CA ARG A 65 -12.32 17.11 25.89
C ARG A 65 -10.85 17.26 26.26
N ARG A 66 -10.23 16.21 26.81
CA ARG A 66 -8.78 16.19 27.08
C ARG A 66 -7.95 16.08 25.79
N LEU A 67 -8.51 15.47 24.76
CA LEU A 67 -7.84 15.15 23.50
C LEU A 67 -7.97 16.27 22.45
N THR A 68 -8.69 17.35 22.75
CA THR A 68 -9.13 18.33 21.74
C THR A 68 -8.80 19.77 22.15
N LYS A 69 -8.56 20.64 21.17
CA LYS A 69 -8.64 22.10 21.39
C LYS A 69 -10.09 22.48 21.16
N THR A 70 -10.73 23.17 22.11
CA THR A 70 -12.10 23.65 21.95
C THR A 70 -12.19 24.55 20.72
N LEU A 71 -12.69 24.04 19.60
CA LEU A 71 -13.12 24.88 18.50
C LEU A 71 -14.50 25.42 18.88
N SER A 72 -14.59 26.74 19.01
CA SER A 72 -15.75 27.55 19.40
C SER A 72 -16.19 27.48 20.87
N THR A 73 -16.25 28.67 21.48
CA THR A 73 -17.06 28.97 22.66
C THR A 73 -18.54 28.70 22.34
N PRO A 74 -19.31 28.10 23.26
CA PRO A 74 -20.74 27.96 23.06
C PRO A 74 -21.37 29.35 23.11
N THR A 75 -21.87 29.83 21.99
CA THR A 75 -22.83 30.94 22.00
C THR A 75 -24.04 30.45 22.80
N LYS A 76 -24.54 31.27 23.74
CA LYS A 76 -25.56 30.90 24.75
C LYS A 76 -26.94 30.46 24.20
N ALA A 77 -27.06 30.15 22.91
CA ALA A 77 -28.27 29.64 22.29
C ALA A 77 -27.95 28.45 21.37
N LYS A 78 -28.06 27.21 21.88
CA LYS A 78 -28.45 25.95 21.19
C LYS A 78 -28.04 24.73 22.03
N LYS A 79 -28.87 24.34 23.01
CA LYS A 79 -28.69 23.12 23.84
C LYS A 79 -28.92 21.78 23.07
N LYS A 80 -29.03 21.81 21.73
CA LYS A 80 -29.40 20.67 20.87
C LYS A 80 -28.45 20.40 19.69
N SER A 81 -27.37 21.17 19.49
CA SER A 81 -26.44 20.93 18.38
C SER A 81 -25.35 19.92 18.79
N ILE A 82 -24.92 19.10 17.82
CA ILE A 82 -23.75 18.25 17.93
C ILE A 82 -22.52 19.16 18.06
N GLN A 83 -21.61 18.84 18.98
CA GLN A 83 -20.34 19.54 19.19
C GLN A 83 -19.24 18.79 18.45
N ILE A 84 -18.52 19.49 17.56
CA ILE A 84 -17.41 18.91 16.80
C ILE A 84 -16.10 19.36 17.46
N HIS A 85 -15.30 18.40 17.89
CA HIS A 85 -14.03 18.63 18.55
C HIS A 85 -12.87 18.21 17.66
N LYS A 86 -12.02 19.17 17.28
CA LYS A 86 -10.80 18.86 16.53
C LYS A 86 -9.75 18.27 17.46
N LEU A 87 -9.23 17.10 17.07
CA LEU A 87 -8.17 16.43 17.82
C LEU A 87 -6.91 17.29 17.83
N ARG A 88 -6.31 17.43 19.01
CA ARG A 88 -5.09 18.21 19.21
C ARG A 88 -3.88 17.35 18.88
N MET A 89 -3.50 17.33 17.62
CA MET A 89 -2.30 16.62 17.17
C MET A 89 -1.04 17.46 17.43
N MET A 90 0.01 16.81 17.90
CA MET A 90 1.37 17.34 18.01
C MET A 90 2.14 16.93 16.75
N GLU A 91 2.96 17.84 16.24
CA GLU A 91 3.83 17.54 15.10
C GLU A 91 5.12 16.92 15.62
N ASP A 92 5.27 15.61 15.41
CA ASP A 92 6.47 14.87 15.81
C ASP A 92 7.55 14.97 14.72
N HIS A 93 7.13 15.05 13.46
CA HIS A 93 8.01 15.20 12.31
C HIS A 93 7.29 15.90 11.16
N HIS A 94 7.99 16.77 10.46
CA HIS A 94 7.52 17.43 9.26
C HIS A 94 8.67 17.62 8.27
N ASP A 95 8.47 17.17 7.04
CA ASP A 95 9.39 17.35 5.91
C ASP A 95 8.59 17.95 4.74
N ALA A 96 8.83 19.25 4.54
CA ALA A 96 8.17 20.05 3.52
C ALA A 96 8.61 19.68 2.10
N ASP A 97 9.85 19.23 1.93
CA ASP A 97 10.43 18.92 0.62
C ASP A 97 9.83 17.63 0.07
N GLN A 98 9.69 16.61 0.93
CA GLN A 98 9.05 15.35 0.57
C GLN A 98 7.52 15.38 0.72
N LYS A 99 6.97 16.44 1.34
CA LYS A 99 5.57 16.58 1.76
C LYS A 99 5.07 15.41 2.59
N VAL A 100 5.83 15.06 3.62
CA VAL A 100 5.50 13.99 4.57
C VAL A 100 5.52 14.51 6.01
N GLN A 101 4.66 13.97 6.86
CA GLN A 101 4.60 14.37 8.27
C GLN A 101 4.07 13.25 9.18
N LYS A 102 4.41 13.34 10.47
CA LYS A 102 3.91 12.49 11.55
C LYS A 102 3.26 13.39 12.60
N LEU A 103 2.00 13.12 12.86
CA LEU A 103 1.17 13.86 13.80
C LEU A 103 0.66 12.93 14.89
N SER A 104 0.89 13.25 16.16
CA SER A 104 0.58 12.36 17.29
C SER A 104 -0.35 13.02 18.29
N LEU A 105 -1.37 12.27 18.74
CA LEU A 105 -2.27 12.73 19.80
C LEU A 105 -1.63 12.61 21.20
N GLY A 106 -0.56 11.83 21.30
CA GLY A 106 0.20 11.56 22.51
C GLY A 106 1.22 10.44 22.25
N SER A 107 1.97 10.06 23.27
CA SER A 107 2.88 8.93 23.21
C SER A 107 2.10 7.61 23.08
N LEU A 108 2.63 6.69 22.26
CA LEU A 108 2.12 5.32 22.17
C LEU A 108 2.17 4.64 23.54
N ASP A 109 1.14 3.86 23.84
CA ASP A 109 1.16 2.94 24.98
C ASP A 109 1.93 1.68 24.55
N LEU A 110 3.11 1.46 25.12
CA LEU A 110 4.00 0.36 24.71
C LEU A 110 3.48 -1.02 25.15
N ASP A 111 2.51 -1.06 26.06
CA ASP A 111 1.92 -2.29 26.57
C ASP A 111 0.77 -2.81 25.69
N VAL A 112 0.32 -2.02 24.70
CA VAL A 112 -0.74 -2.41 23.76
C VAL A 112 -0.25 -2.50 22.32
N PRO A 113 -0.77 -3.45 21.52
CA PRO A 113 -0.37 -3.59 20.13
C PRO A 113 -0.78 -2.39 19.27
N THR A 114 0.01 -2.10 18.24
CA THR A 114 -0.25 -1.03 17.27
C THR A 114 -0.83 -1.60 15.98
N LYS A 115 -1.94 -1.01 15.52
CA LYS A 115 -2.60 -1.30 14.25
C LYS A 115 -2.33 -0.18 13.25
N THR A 116 -1.61 -0.50 12.18
CA THR A 116 -1.27 0.45 11.11
C THR A 116 -2.21 0.29 9.92
N ILE A 117 -2.88 1.37 9.53
CA ILE A 117 -3.86 1.40 8.44
C ILE A 117 -3.39 2.40 7.38
N LEU A 118 -3.05 1.92 6.18
CA LEU A 118 -2.71 2.76 5.03
C LEU A 118 -3.95 3.07 4.20
N MET A 119 -4.27 4.35 4.01
CA MET A 119 -5.47 4.80 3.32
C MET A 119 -5.15 5.32 1.92
N LEU A 120 -5.74 4.71 0.90
CA LEU A 120 -5.53 5.05 -0.51
C LEU A 120 -6.87 5.32 -1.20
N GLY A 121 -6.87 6.20 -2.19
CA GLY A 121 -8.06 6.48 -3.00
C GLY A 121 -7.91 7.79 -3.75
N GLU A 122 -8.66 7.92 -4.84
CA GLU A 122 -8.64 9.10 -5.69
C GLU A 122 -9.10 10.37 -4.96
N THR A 123 -8.80 11.52 -5.55
CA THR A 123 -9.36 12.78 -5.05
C THR A 123 -10.89 12.77 -5.12
N GLY A 124 -11.54 13.12 -4.00
CA GLY A 124 -13.00 13.27 -3.96
C GLY A 124 -13.81 11.99 -3.74
N VAL A 125 -13.16 10.82 -3.55
CA VAL A 125 -13.86 9.56 -3.21
C VAL A 125 -14.31 9.47 -1.75
N GLY A 126 -13.99 10.46 -0.92
CA GLY A 126 -14.39 10.48 0.50
C GLY A 126 -13.38 9.83 1.45
N LYS A 127 -12.10 9.74 1.08
CA LYS A 127 -11.04 9.17 1.93
C LYS A 127 -10.90 9.91 3.28
N SER A 128 -10.71 11.22 3.28
CA SER A 128 -10.58 12.01 4.52
C SER A 128 -11.84 11.90 5.39
N SER A 129 -13.03 11.86 4.77
CA SER A 129 -14.28 11.60 5.49
C SER A 129 -14.30 10.21 6.11
N THR A 130 -13.82 9.19 5.39
CA THR A 130 -13.71 7.81 5.88
C THR A 130 -12.75 7.71 7.06
N ILE A 131 -11.62 8.42 7.02
CA ILE A 131 -10.67 8.51 8.14
C ILE A 131 -11.33 9.17 9.36
N ASN A 132 -12.10 10.22 9.14
CA ASN A 132 -12.87 10.87 10.20
C ASN A 132 -13.94 9.93 10.80
N ALA A 133 -14.62 9.14 9.98
CA ALA A 133 -15.56 8.10 10.43
C ALA A 133 -14.85 7.05 11.30
N LEU A 134 -13.70 6.58 10.81
CA LEU A 134 -12.83 5.64 11.50
C LEU A 134 -12.37 6.19 12.85
N ALA A 135 -11.96 7.45 12.92
CA ALA A 135 -11.57 8.10 14.17
C ALA A 135 -12.72 8.12 15.19
N ASN A 136 -13.93 8.51 14.77
CA ASN A 136 -15.09 8.50 15.67
C ASN A 136 -15.39 7.10 16.20
N TYR A 137 -15.30 6.07 15.35
CA TYR A 137 -15.46 4.68 15.75
C TYR A 137 -14.36 4.20 16.72
N ILE A 138 -13.09 4.52 16.44
CA ILE A 138 -11.95 4.20 17.31
C ILE A 138 -12.14 4.77 18.72
N PHE A 139 -12.62 6.01 18.84
CA PHE A 139 -12.90 6.64 20.14
C PHE A 139 -14.22 6.20 20.79
N GLY A 140 -14.95 5.25 20.18
CA GLY A 140 -16.18 4.68 20.74
C GLY A 140 -17.36 5.65 20.75
N ILE A 141 -17.40 6.59 19.81
CA ILE A 141 -18.49 7.56 19.67
C ILE A 141 -19.70 6.87 19.06
N GLU A 142 -20.86 7.03 19.70
CA GLU A 142 -22.12 6.43 19.29
C GLU A 142 -23.06 7.48 18.68
N LEU A 143 -24.07 7.03 17.94
CA LEU A 143 -25.02 7.92 17.26
C LEU A 143 -25.65 8.96 18.20
N ASN A 144 -26.02 8.52 19.40
CA ASN A 144 -26.72 9.34 20.40
C ASN A 144 -25.79 10.29 21.18
N ASP A 145 -24.47 10.20 20.99
CA ASP A 145 -23.54 11.13 21.62
C ASP A 145 -23.71 12.53 21.04
N LYS A 146 -23.48 13.55 21.86
CA LYS A 146 -23.55 14.95 21.43
C LYS A 146 -22.20 15.50 20.99
N GLU A 147 -21.15 14.71 21.09
CA GLU A 147 -19.78 15.11 20.76
C GLU A 147 -19.30 14.24 19.58
N ARG A 148 -18.56 14.85 18.66
CA ARG A 148 -17.91 14.20 17.51
C ARG A 148 -16.46 14.63 17.46
N VAL A 149 -15.58 13.79 16.94
CA VAL A 149 -14.19 14.18 16.68
C VAL A 149 -13.95 14.50 15.21
N LEU A 150 -13.03 15.42 14.96
CA LEU A 150 -12.53 15.77 13.64
C LEU A 150 -11.01 15.61 13.65
N LEU A 151 -10.49 14.67 12.87
CA LEU A 151 -9.06 14.44 12.72
C LEU A 151 -8.52 15.25 11.54
N ILE A 152 -9.24 15.22 10.41
CA ILE A 152 -8.85 15.89 9.16
C ILE A 152 -9.91 16.93 8.81
N GLU A 153 -9.49 18.20 8.71
CA GLU A 153 -10.36 19.33 8.37
C GLU A 153 -10.16 19.79 6.92
N ASN A 154 -8.90 19.93 6.51
CA ASN A 154 -8.52 20.47 5.21
C ASN A 154 -8.18 19.36 4.22
N LYS A 155 -8.13 19.71 2.93
CA LYS A 155 -7.68 18.82 1.87
C LYS A 155 -6.28 18.29 2.20
N THR A 156 -6.11 16.98 2.13
CA THR A 156 -4.82 16.31 2.33
C THR A 156 -3.82 16.72 1.25
N GLU A 157 -2.80 17.50 1.65
CA GLU A 157 -1.65 17.85 0.79
C GLU A 157 -0.41 17.00 1.11
N TYR A 158 -0.21 16.67 2.38
CA TYR A 158 0.91 15.88 2.89
C TYR A 158 0.50 14.43 3.10
N MET A 159 1.41 13.50 2.85
CA MET A 159 1.25 12.15 3.38
C MET A 159 1.47 12.21 4.89
N THR A 160 0.47 11.81 5.66
CA THR A 160 0.43 12.05 7.11
C THR A 160 0.21 10.74 7.86
N ALA A 161 1.11 10.37 8.77
CA ALA A 161 0.79 9.38 9.80
C ALA A 161 0.14 10.06 10.99
N TYR A 162 -1.10 9.69 11.29
CA TYR A 162 -1.80 10.06 12.50
C TYR A 162 -1.64 8.97 13.56
N VAL A 163 -0.95 9.28 14.65
CA VAL A 163 -0.75 8.37 15.78
C VAL A 163 -1.81 8.63 16.84
N LEU A 164 -2.65 7.62 17.09
CA LEU A 164 -3.74 7.64 18.04
C LEU A 164 -3.47 6.57 19.12
N PRO A 165 -2.91 6.93 20.27
CA PRO A 165 -2.63 5.97 21.33
C PRO A 165 -3.92 5.47 21.96
N TYR A 166 -3.89 4.25 22.48
CA TYR A 166 -5.03 3.66 23.18
C TYR A 166 -5.54 4.58 24.30
N GLN A 167 -6.86 4.69 24.43
CA GLN A 167 -7.51 5.41 25.51
C GLN A 167 -8.54 4.50 26.19
N ILE A 168 -8.62 4.59 27.52
CA ILE A 168 -9.68 3.91 28.27
C ILE A 168 -11.05 4.36 27.71
N GLY A 169 -11.84 3.39 27.27
CA GLY A 169 -13.15 3.63 26.67
C GLY A 169 -13.22 3.41 25.15
N MET A 170 -12.08 3.21 24.49
CA MET A 170 -12.06 2.75 23.11
C MET A 170 -12.67 1.33 22.99
N PRO A 171 -13.28 0.96 21.85
CA PRO A 171 -13.88 -0.36 21.68
C PRO A 171 -12.86 -1.51 21.62
N TYR A 172 -11.61 -1.22 21.26
CA TYR A 172 -10.51 -2.17 21.16
C TYR A 172 -9.24 -1.58 21.80
N SER A 173 -8.47 -2.42 22.48
CA SER A 173 -7.23 -2.06 23.17
C SER A 173 -6.02 -2.02 22.24
N TYR A 174 -6.03 -1.11 21.28
CA TYR A 174 -4.93 -0.91 20.33
C TYR A 174 -4.49 0.55 20.28
N ASN A 175 -3.21 0.76 20.02
CA ASN A 175 -2.78 2.00 19.38
C ASN A 175 -3.14 1.93 17.89
N TYR A 176 -3.39 3.08 17.27
CA TYR A 176 -3.61 3.17 15.83
C TYR A 176 -2.63 4.11 15.18
N VAL A 177 -2.12 3.71 14.01
CA VAL A 177 -1.40 4.59 13.10
C VAL A 177 -2.17 4.60 11.79
N ILE A 178 -2.79 5.74 11.48
CA ILE A 178 -3.53 5.91 10.22
C ILE A 178 -2.65 6.72 9.27
N ILE A 179 -2.21 6.11 8.17
CA ILE A 179 -1.42 6.76 7.13
C ILE A 179 -2.39 7.29 6.08
N ASP A 180 -2.64 8.60 6.09
CA ASP A 180 -3.41 9.29 5.06
C ASP A 180 -2.50 9.68 3.90
N THR A 181 -2.86 9.32 2.67
CA THR A 181 -2.15 9.75 1.47
C THR A 181 -2.91 10.86 0.75
N PRO A 182 -2.23 11.77 0.03
CA PRO A 182 -2.93 12.64 -0.93
C PRO A 182 -3.78 11.82 -1.91
N GLY A 183 -4.88 12.42 -2.39
CA GLY A 183 -5.69 11.80 -3.45
C GLY A 183 -4.92 11.74 -4.77
N PHE A 184 -5.04 10.63 -5.49
CA PHE A 184 -4.46 10.44 -6.81
C PHE A 184 -5.51 10.61 -7.93
N GLY A 185 -5.10 10.56 -9.20
CA GLY A 185 -6.03 10.67 -10.33
C GLY A 185 -6.74 12.03 -10.46
N ASP A 186 -6.10 13.10 -9.98
CA ASP A 186 -6.56 14.50 -10.17
C ASP A 186 -6.20 15.00 -11.58
N THR A 187 -6.68 16.19 -11.99
CA THR A 187 -6.42 16.78 -13.34
C THR A 187 -4.94 17.11 -13.64
N ARG A 188 -4.03 16.69 -12.75
CA ARG A 188 -2.58 16.99 -12.77
C ARG A 188 -1.72 15.90 -13.43
N GLY A 189 -2.32 14.80 -13.87
CA GLY A 189 -1.69 13.79 -14.73
C GLY A 189 -0.74 12.79 -14.04
N PHE A 190 -0.10 11.94 -14.86
CA PHE A 190 0.76 10.82 -14.45
C PHE A 190 1.89 11.17 -13.50
N GLU A 191 2.56 12.30 -13.73
CA GLU A 191 3.70 12.73 -12.92
C GLU A 191 3.30 12.82 -11.44
N ARG A 192 2.05 13.23 -11.17
CA ARG A 192 1.55 13.31 -9.80
C ARG A 192 1.35 11.94 -9.17
N ASP A 193 0.89 10.95 -9.94
CA ASP A 193 0.72 9.58 -9.48
C ASP A 193 2.08 8.90 -9.26
N GLN A 194 3.08 9.18 -10.11
CA GLN A 194 4.47 8.77 -9.87
C GLN A 194 5.03 9.40 -8.60
N GLN A 195 4.81 10.71 -8.40
CA GLN A 195 5.21 11.41 -7.18
C GLN A 195 4.54 10.81 -5.95
N LEU A 196 3.27 10.44 -6.01
CA LEU A 196 2.58 9.79 -4.89
C LEU A 196 3.25 8.47 -4.51
N LEU A 197 3.51 7.58 -5.49
CA LEU A 197 4.20 6.32 -5.23
C LEU A 197 5.63 6.56 -4.73
N HIS A 198 6.32 7.58 -5.23
CA HIS A 198 7.64 7.97 -4.73
C HIS A 198 7.58 8.46 -3.29
N GLN A 199 6.64 9.35 -2.96
CA GLN A 199 6.41 9.85 -1.60
C GLN A 199 6.07 8.71 -0.65
N LEU A 200 5.22 7.77 -1.06
CA LEU A 200 4.91 6.57 -0.27
C LEU A 200 6.18 5.74 -0.03
N LYS A 201 7.01 5.53 -1.05
CA LYS A 201 8.29 4.82 -0.92
C LYS A 201 9.24 5.53 0.05
N THR A 202 9.35 6.85 -0.04
CA THR A 202 10.17 7.65 0.88
C THR A 202 9.62 7.54 2.30
N PHE A 203 8.32 7.73 2.46
CA PHE A 203 7.63 7.64 3.75
C PHE A 203 7.87 6.29 4.44
N LEU A 204 7.78 5.19 3.71
CA LEU A 204 7.99 3.83 4.23
C LEU A 204 9.47 3.54 4.57
N LYS A 205 10.43 4.29 4.03
CA LYS A 205 11.85 4.17 4.38
C LYS A 205 12.20 4.90 5.67
N GLN A 206 11.55 6.02 5.93
CA GLN A 206 11.79 6.84 7.12
C GLN A 206 11.51 6.06 8.40
N ASP A 207 12.21 6.44 9.47
CA ASP A 207 12.05 5.82 10.78
C ASP A 207 10.93 6.51 11.56
N TYR A 208 9.69 6.24 11.16
CA TYR A 208 8.48 6.74 11.84
C TYR A 208 7.98 5.82 12.95
N ASP A 209 8.77 4.82 13.35
CA ASP A 209 8.35 3.69 14.19
C ASP A 209 7.25 2.82 13.53
N ILE A 210 7.12 2.90 12.21
CA ILE A 210 6.16 2.14 11.41
C ILE A 210 6.92 1.02 10.70
N ASN A 211 6.85 -0.19 11.25
CA ASN A 211 7.54 -1.35 10.71
C ASN A 211 6.62 -2.35 9.99
N GLN A 212 5.31 -2.15 10.10
CA GLN A 212 4.31 -3.02 9.51
C GLN A 212 3.05 -2.27 9.10
N ILE A 213 2.33 -2.82 8.12
CA ILE A 213 0.98 -2.41 7.72
C ILE A 213 0.04 -3.56 8.02
N ASP A 214 -0.94 -3.34 8.90
CA ASP A 214 -1.99 -4.31 9.17
C ASP A 214 -2.99 -4.34 8.01
N ILE A 215 -3.42 -3.17 7.54
CA ILE A 215 -4.45 -3.06 6.50
C ILE A 215 -4.15 -1.93 5.52
N VAL A 216 -4.46 -2.16 4.25
CA VAL A 216 -4.59 -1.13 3.23
C VAL A 216 -6.08 -0.88 2.96
N GLY A 217 -6.59 0.28 3.37
CA GLY A 217 -7.92 0.74 3.03
C GLY A 217 -7.94 1.37 1.64
N PHE A 218 -8.50 0.67 0.65
CA PHE A 218 -8.68 1.18 -0.70
C PHE A 218 -10.07 1.82 -0.84
N VAL A 219 -10.14 3.14 -0.89
CA VAL A 219 -11.39 3.90 -0.87
C VAL A 219 -11.90 4.15 -2.29
N VAL A 220 -13.15 3.77 -2.55
CA VAL A 220 -13.82 3.94 -3.84
C VAL A 220 -15.27 4.40 -3.64
N LYS A 221 -15.85 5.11 -4.63
CA LYS A 221 -17.30 5.41 -4.59
C LYS A 221 -18.09 4.21 -5.11
N ALA A 222 -19.30 4.00 -4.58
CA ALA A 222 -20.17 2.90 -5.00
C ALA A 222 -20.54 2.95 -6.49
N SER A 223 -20.75 4.16 -7.03
CA SER A 223 -21.29 4.39 -8.37
C SER A 223 -20.21 4.60 -9.45
N VAL A 224 -18.96 4.19 -9.21
CA VAL A 224 -17.89 4.33 -10.21
C VAL A 224 -18.19 3.40 -11.38
N PRO A 225 -18.37 3.93 -12.61
CA PRO A 225 -18.78 3.11 -13.76
C PRO A 225 -17.63 2.29 -14.34
N ARG A 226 -16.38 2.72 -14.14
CA ARG A 226 -15.14 2.06 -14.60
C ARG A 226 -13.98 2.47 -13.70
N LEU A 227 -13.04 1.56 -13.45
CA LEU A 227 -11.79 1.94 -12.82
C LEU A 227 -11.04 2.92 -13.71
N THR A 228 -10.51 3.97 -13.09
CA THR A 228 -9.58 4.84 -13.81
C THR A 228 -8.26 4.10 -13.99
N ILE A 229 -7.53 4.52 -15.02
CA ILE A 229 -6.19 4.01 -15.26
C ILE A 229 -5.32 4.28 -14.02
N ALA A 230 -5.45 5.46 -13.40
CA ALA A 230 -4.71 5.86 -12.20
C ALA A 230 -4.95 4.90 -11.01
N GLN A 231 -6.19 4.47 -10.79
CA GLN A 231 -6.50 3.48 -9.74
C GLN A 231 -5.78 2.15 -9.97
N LYS A 232 -5.74 1.67 -11.22
CA LYS A 232 -5.02 0.44 -11.57
C LYS A 232 -3.51 0.60 -11.37
N TYR A 233 -2.95 1.74 -11.79
CA TYR A 233 -1.53 2.04 -11.59
C TYR A 233 -1.12 2.10 -10.13
N ILE A 234 -1.92 2.77 -9.28
CA ILE A 234 -1.65 2.82 -7.85
C ILE A 234 -1.78 1.43 -7.23
N TYR A 235 -2.79 0.65 -7.62
CA TYR A 235 -2.93 -0.73 -7.18
C TYR A 235 -1.70 -1.56 -7.53
N ASP A 236 -1.29 -1.60 -8.80
CA ASP A 236 -0.09 -2.31 -9.26
C ASP A 236 1.19 -1.79 -8.55
N GLY A 237 1.24 -0.48 -8.29
CA GLY A 237 2.27 0.16 -7.49
C GLY A 237 2.40 -0.43 -6.10
N LEU A 238 1.30 -0.74 -5.41
CA LEU A 238 1.33 -1.38 -4.09
C LEU A 238 1.86 -2.81 -4.16
N PHE A 239 1.44 -3.60 -5.15
CA PHE A 239 1.97 -4.95 -5.37
C PHE A 239 3.47 -4.92 -5.62
N SER A 240 3.97 -3.88 -6.29
CA SER A 240 5.39 -3.68 -6.52
C SER A 240 6.18 -3.28 -5.27
N MET A 241 5.52 -2.72 -4.24
CA MET A 241 6.16 -2.29 -2.98
C MET A 241 6.09 -3.35 -1.88
N PHE A 242 4.97 -4.07 -1.79
CA PHE A 242 4.67 -4.98 -0.68
C PHE A 242 4.57 -6.47 -1.08
N GLY A 243 4.59 -6.76 -2.37
CA GLY A 243 4.60 -8.11 -2.91
C GLY A 243 3.18 -8.63 -3.14
N LYS A 244 3.04 -9.91 -3.49
CA LYS A 244 1.70 -10.50 -3.74
C LYS A 244 0.85 -10.62 -2.48
N ASP A 245 1.51 -10.74 -1.32
CA ASP A 245 0.83 -11.02 -0.05
C ASP A 245 0.01 -9.82 0.45
N ILE A 246 0.34 -8.59 0.00
CA ILE A 246 -0.44 -7.38 0.35
C ILE A 246 -1.91 -7.46 -0.06
N SER A 247 -2.24 -8.28 -1.08
CA SER A 247 -3.62 -8.53 -1.49
C SER A 247 -4.50 -9.01 -0.33
N GLN A 248 -3.93 -9.76 0.62
CA GLN A 248 -4.62 -10.29 1.78
C GLN A 248 -4.85 -9.23 2.87
N ASN A 249 -4.25 -8.05 2.73
CA ASN A 249 -4.39 -6.93 3.66
C ASN A 249 -5.20 -5.77 3.05
N ILE A 250 -5.60 -5.86 1.78
CA ILE A 250 -6.41 -4.83 1.13
C ILE A 250 -7.88 -5.01 1.50
N LEU A 251 -8.47 -3.99 2.14
CA LEU A 251 -9.90 -3.87 2.39
C LEU A 251 -10.48 -2.74 1.55
N LEU A 252 -11.58 -3.01 0.86
CA LEU A 252 -12.29 -2.01 0.06
C LEU A 252 -13.23 -1.19 0.94
N LEU A 253 -13.09 0.12 0.92
CA LEU A 253 -13.93 1.05 1.67
C LEU A 253 -14.82 1.82 0.70
N VAL A 254 -16.08 1.38 0.59
CA VAL A 254 -17.02 1.85 -0.41
C VAL A 254 -17.84 3.00 0.16
N THR A 255 -17.67 4.19 -0.42
CA THR A 255 -18.37 5.41 -0.01
C THR A 255 -19.60 5.68 -0.89
N PHE A 256 -20.52 6.51 -0.38
CA PHE A 256 -21.76 6.87 -1.08
C PHE A 256 -22.59 5.63 -1.48
N ALA A 257 -22.60 4.61 -0.63
CA ALA A 257 -23.24 3.33 -0.91
C ALA A 257 -24.69 3.31 -0.40
N GLY A 258 -25.61 2.76 -1.20
CA GLY A 258 -26.95 2.43 -0.74
C GLY A 258 -27.01 1.05 -0.05
N PRO A 259 -28.23 0.56 0.30
CA PRO A 259 -28.42 -0.79 0.84
C PRO A 259 -27.98 -1.90 -0.12
N GLU A 260 -28.16 -1.70 -1.41
CA GLU A 260 -27.84 -2.64 -2.50
C GLU A 260 -26.33 -2.90 -2.69
N ASN A 261 -25.99 -3.97 -3.41
CA ASN A 261 -24.60 -4.27 -3.75
C ASN A 261 -24.01 -3.14 -4.62
N PRO A 262 -22.85 -2.57 -4.23
CA PRO A 262 -22.25 -1.48 -5.00
C PRO A 262 -21.80 -1.94 -6.40
N PRO A 263 -22.20 -1.23 -7.49
CA PRO A 263 -21.77 -1.55 -8.85
C PRO A 263 -20.24 -1.58 -9.04
N VAL A 264 -19.50 -0.78 -8.27
CA VAL A 264 -18.03 -0.75 -8.31
C VAL A 264 -17.38 -2.11 -8.03
N LEU A 265 -18.07 -3.05 -7.35
CA LEU A 265 -17.52 -4.38 -7.07
C LEU A 265 -17.31 -5.19 -8.37
N GLU A 266 -18.25 -5.12 -9.31
CA GLU A 266 -18.13 -5.78 -10.62
C GLU A 266 -16.97 -5.18 -11.41
N VAL A 267 -16.87 -3.84 -11.41
CA VAL A 267 -15.80 -3.09 -12.06
C VAL A 267 -14.41 -3.48 -11.55
N LEU A 268 -14.24 -3.64 -10.23
CA LEU A 268 -12.99 -4.08 -9.60
C LEU A 268 -12.65 -5.53 -9.93
N ASN A 269 -13.67 -6.40 -9.97
CA ASN A 269 -13.49 -7.79 -10.34
C ASN A 269 -13.04 -7.94 -11.80
N ASP A 270 -13.68 -7.21 -12.73
CA ASP A 270 -13.31 -7.21 -14.16
C ASP A 270 -11.90 -6.67 -14.39
N ALA A 271 -11.45 -5.72 -13.55
CA ALA A 271 -10.09 -5.20 -13.59
C ALA A 271 -9.05 -6.12 -12.93
N GLY A 272 -9.47 -7.23 -12.31
CA GLY A 272 -8.59 -8.17 -11.60
C GLY A 272 -8.06 -7.65 -10.27
N ILE A 273 -8.72 -6.67 -9.66
CA ILE A 273 -8.34 -6.11 -8.36
C ILE A 273 -8.77 -7.07 -7.25
N GLN A 274 -7.79 -7.69 -6.62
CA GLN A 274 -7.94 -8.54 -5.44
C GLN A 274 -8.00 -7.69 -4.16
N TYR A 275 -8.96 -8.02 -3.31
CA TYR A 275 -9.18 -7.46 -1.98
C TYR A 275 -9.79 -8.54 -1.08
N LEU A 276 -9.55 -8.45 0.23
CA LEU A 276 -10.02 -9.46 1.18
C LEU A 276 -11.50 -9.28 1.54
N GLY A 277 -12.03 -8.05 1.50
CA GLY A 277 -13.44 -7.76 1.72
C GLY A 277 -13.78 -6.30 1.49
N TYR A 278 -15.07 -5.97 1.49
CA TYR A 278 -15.55 -4.60 1.32
C TYR A 278 -16.46 -4.17 2.47
N PHE A 279 -16.43 -2.87 2.77
CA PHE A 279 -17.17 -2.24 3.87
C PHE A 279 -17.77 -0.93 3.39
N LYS A 280 -19.04 -0.69 3.70
CA LYS A 280 -19.75 0.52 3.28
C LYS A 280 -19.58 1.62 4.32
N ILE A 281 -19.07 2.77 3.90
CA ILE A 281 -18.81 3.91 4.78
C ILE A 281 -19.56 5.14 4.28
N ASN A 282 -20.63 5.49 4.99
CA ASN A 282 -21.44 6.68 4.68
C ASN A 282 -21.24 7.74 5.76
N THR A 283 -20.51 8.79 5.41
CA THR A 283 -20.06 9.81 6.37
C THR A 283 -21.00 11.00 6.50
N GLU A 284 -22.05 11.04 5.68
CA GLU A 284 -23.08 12.10 5.71
C GLU A 284 -23.72 12.23 7.10
N SER A 285 -23.81 11.15 7.88
CA SER A 285 -24.41 11.16 9.23
C SER A 285 -23.47 11.67 10.34
N LEU A 286 -22.17 11.92 10.07
CA LEU A 286 -21.20 12.25 11.12
C LEU A 286 -21.32 13.69 11.63
N TYR A 287 -21.51 14.66 10.72
CA TYR A 287 -21.39 16.09 11.02
C TYR A 287 -22.62 16.93 10.66
N ASN A 288 -23.69 16.31 10.14
CA ASN A 288 -24.87 17.06 9.73
C ASN A 288 -25.54 17.75 10.93
N GLU A 289 -25.58 19.08 10.89
CA GLU A 289 -26.49 19.85 11.74
C GLU A 289 -27.93 19.70 11.24
N THR A 290 -28.87 19.67 12.18
CA THR A 290 -30.28 19.90 11.89
C THR A 290 -30.41 21.23 11.13
N GLY A 291 -31.07 21.25 9.96
CA GLY A 291 -31.19 22.44 9.11
C GLY A 291 -31.72 23.69 9.83
N GLU A 292 -31.69 24.84 9.15
CA GLU A 292 -31.91 26.21 9.70
C GLU A 292 -33.14 26.40 10.62
N THR A 293 -34.15 25.53 10.54
CA THR A 293 -35.34 25.54 11.41
C THR A 293 -35.21 24.74 12.72
N GLY A 294 -34.08 24.06 12.94
CA GLY A 294 -33.83 23.19 14.10
C GLY A 294 -34.73 21.95 14.19
N LYS A 295 -35.52 21.66 13.14
CA LYS A 295 -36.37 20.47 13.03
C LYS A 295 -35.82 19.54 11.95
N LEU A 296 -35.40 18.36 12.36
CA LEU A 296 -35.20 17.23 11.45
C LEU A 296 -36.56 16.83 10.89
N THR A 297 -36.68 16.72 9.57
CA THR A 297 -37.77 15.94 8.99
C THR A 297 -37.57 14.48 9.38
N PHE A 298 -38.65 13.72 9.56
CA PHE A 298 -38.58 12.29 9.86
C PHE A 298 -37.68 11.54 8.86
N ASN A 299 -37.77 11.90 7.58
CA ASN A 299 -36.95 11.32 6.51
C ASN A 299 -35.45 11.60 6.68
N ASN A 300 -35.07 12.78 7.18
CA ASN A 300 -33.66 13.10 7.42
C ASN A 300 -33.10 12.33 8.62
N GLN A 301 -33.90 12.16 9.68
CA GLN A 301 -33.49 11.39 10.86
C GLN A 301 -33.30 9.90 10.51
N ALA A 302 -34.27 9.30 9.81
CA ALA A 302 -34.18 7.91 9.36
C ALA A 302 -32.97 7.69 8.43
N LYS A 303 -32.66 8.64 7.53
CA LYS A 303 -31.46 8.58 6.67
C LYS A 303 -30.16 8.63 7.48
N ILE A 304 -30.09 9.51 8.48
CA ILE A 304 -28.92 9.63 9.38
C ILE A 304 -28.71 8.34 10.17
N GLU A 305 -29.76 7.82 10.81
CA GLU A 305 -29.74 6.56 11.56
C GLU A 305 -29.32 5.39 10.67
N PHE A 306 -29.91 5.29 9.48
CA PHE A 306 -29.57 4.25 8.50
C PHE A 306 -28.09 4.30 8.10
N ASN A 307 -27.58 5.48 7.71
CA ASN A 307 -26.19 5.66 7.31
C ASN A 307 -25.21 5.42 8.46
N TRP A 308 -25.56 5.85 9.67
CA TRP A 308 -24.76 5.58 10.86
C TRP A 308 -24.69 4.09 11.15
N ASN A 309 -25.84 3.42 11.27
CA ASN A 309 -25.90 1.99 11.60
C ASN A 309 -25.19 1.15 10.53
N MET A 310 -25.32 1.51 9.25
CA MET A 310 -24.58 0.86 8.17
C MET A 310 -23.07 1.01 8.35
N THR A 311 -22.61 2.23 8.66
CA THR A 311 -21.19 2.53 8.84
C THR A 311 -20.64 1.86 10.10
N GLU A 312 -21.34 1.93 11.23
CA GLU A 312 -20.95 1.30 12.49
C GLU A 312 -20.84 -0.23 12.33
N ASN A 313 -21.86 -0.86 11.75
CA ASN A 313 -21.83 -2.30 11.48
C ASN A 313 -20.70 -2.69 10.51
N SER A 314 -20.42 -1.85 9.51
CA SER A 314 -19.34 -2.09 8.56
C SER A 314 -17.97 -1.97 9.23
N LEU A 315 -17.76 -0.93 10.04
CA LEU A 315 -16.51 -0.74 10.79
C LEU A 315 -16.34 -1.84 11.85
N GLN A 316 -17.40 -2.26 12.53
CA GLN A 316 -17.32 -3.38 13.46
C GLN A 316 -16.80 -4.64 12.77
N LYS A 317 -17.42 -5.04 11.65
CA LYS A 317 -16.97 -6.20 10.86
C LYS A 317 -15.57 -6.01 10.30
N MET A 318 -15.20 -4.78 9.93
CA MET A 318 -13.86 -4.46 9.43
C MET A 318 -12.80 -4.71 10.52
N PHE A 319 -13.05 -4.27 11.75
CA PHE A 319 -12.12 -4.46 12.86
C PHE A 319 -12.04 -5.92 13.32
N GLU A 320 -13.17 -6.61 13.40
CA GLU A 320 -13.20 -8.06 13.66
C GLU A 320 -12.34 -8.81 12.62
N LYS A 321 -12.45 -8.43 11.35
CA LYS A 321 -11.64 -9.02 10.27
C LYS A 321 -10.16 -8.63 10.36
N MET A 322 -9.86 -7.38 10.70
CA MET A 322 -8.49 -6.86 10.88
C MET A 322 -7.70 -7.61 11.96
N ASN A 323 -8.36 -8.16 12.97
CA ASN A 323 -7.69 -8.88 14.05
C ASN A 323 -7.07 -10.21 13.60
N GLY A 324 -7.68 -10.89 12.62
CA GLY A 324 -7.17 -12.16 12.07
C GLY A 324 -6.23 -12.01 10.87
N ILE A 325 -5.88 -10.78 10.48
CA ILE A 325 -5.01 -10.52 9.33
C ILE A 325 -3.56 -10.38 9.82
N SER A 326 -2.67 -11.19 9.24
CA SER A 326 -1.23 -11.07 9.47
C SER A 326 -0.70 -9.78 8.84
N PRO A 327 0.03 -8.93 9.58
CA PRO A 327 0.52 -7.66 9.05
C PRO A 327 1.65 -7.86 8.05
N VAL A 328 1.74 -6.96 7.07
CA VAL A 328 2.83 -6.95 6.09
C VAL A 328 4.01 -6.16 6.66
N ASN A 329 5.16 -6.82 6.77
CA ASN A 329 6.38 -6.21 7.24
C ASN A 329 7.01 -5.30 6.16
N ILE A 330 7.35 -4.06 6.54
CA ILE A 330 7.88 -3.03 5.63
C ILE A 330 9.40 -3.15 5.48
N SER A 331 10.11 -3.88 6.35
CA SER A 331 11.57 -4.04 6.28
C SER A 331 12.02 -4.71 4.97
N LEU A 332 11.28 -5.70 4.47
CA LEU A 332 11.54 -6.29 3.15
C LEU A 332 11.28 -5.28 2.02
N THR A 333 10.27 -4.43 2.17
CA THR A 333 10.00 -3.32 1.27
C THR A 333 11.17 -2.33 1.25
N LYS A 334 11.78 -1.98 2.39
CA LYS A 334 12.94 -1.06 2.44
C LYS A 334 14.09 -1.55 1.55
N VAL A 335 14.49 -2.81 1.68
CA VAL A 335 15.54 -3.44 0.86
C VAL A 335 15.20 -3.41 -0.63
N VAL A 336 13.95 -3.74 -0.98
CA VAL A 336 13.51 -3.76 -2.38
C VAL A 336 13.49 -2.37 -2.98
N LEU A 337 13.08 -1.38 -2.20
CA LEU A 337 13.07 0.00 -2.63
C LEU A 337 14.49 0.58 -2.76
N GLU A 338 15.47 0.09 -2.01
CA GLU A 338 16.89 0.43 -2.18
C GLU A 338 17.46 -0.19 -3.46
N ASP A 339 17.32 -1.51 -3.62
CA ASP A 339 17.79 -2.23 -4.81
C ASP A 339 17.12 -1.69 -6.09
N SER A 340 15.83 -1.31 -6.04
CA SER A 340 15.12 -0.69 -7.17
C SER A 340 15.62 0.71 -7.51
N THR A 341 15.96 1.52 -6.51
CA THR A 341 16.54 2.86 -6.73
C THR A 341 17.94 2.74 -7.32
N ARG A 342 18.74 1.81 -6.81
CA ARG A 342 20.07 1.52 -7.35
C ARG A 342 20.00 1.02 -8.79
N LEU A 343 19.07 0.11 -9.10
CA LEU A 343 18.85 -0.38 -10.46
C LEU A 343 18.49 0.76 -11.42
N ARG A 344 17.60 1.67 -11.03
CA ARG A 344 17.26 2.86 -11.83
C ARG A 344 18.48 3.76 -12.07
N SER A 345 19.31 3.99 -11.05
CA SER A 345 20.54 4.77 -11.19
C SER A 345 21.54 4.12 -12.15
N VAL A 346 21.74 2.81 -12.04
CA VAL A 346 22.60 2.05 -12.96
C VAL A 346 22.08 2.12 -14.39
N VAL A 347 20.78 1.96 -14.60
CA VAL A 347 20.16 2.05 -15.93
C VAL A 347 20.27 3.46 -16.52
N GLY A 348 20.03 4.50 -15.74
CA GLY A 348 20.22 5.89 -16.18
C GLY A 348 21.69 6.18 -16.56
N SER A 349 22.65 5.67 -15.77
CA SER A 349 24.07 5.76 -16.12
C SER A 349 24.43 4.99 -17.40
N LEU A 350 23.84 3.81 -17.61
CA LEU A 350 24.02 3.04 -18.84
C LEU A 350 23.54 3.82 -20.06
N GLN A 351 22.36 4.44 -19.99
CA GLN A 351 21.83 5.24 -21.10
C GLN A 351 22.77 6.38 -21.50
N ASN A 352 23.29 7.13 -20.52
CA ASN A 352 24.23 8.22 -20.78
C ASN A 352 25.53 7.71 -21.43
N LYS A 353 26.10 6.61 -20.91
CA LYS A 353 27.33 6.00 -21.46
C LYS A 353 27.15 5.46 -22.88
N ILE A 354 25.97 4.89 -23.19
CA ILE A 354 25.64 4.45 -24.56
C ILE A 354 25.61 5.66 -25.49
N GLN A 355 24.96 6.74 -25.09
CA GLN A 355 24.91 7.96 -25.89
C GLN A 355 26.31 8.53 -26.15
N GLU A 356 27.14 8.63 -25.10
CA GLU A 356 28.54 9.07 -25.24
C GLU A 356 29.34 8.17 -26.19
N GLY A 357 29.15 6.84 -26.13
CA GLY A 357 29.78 5.90 -27.05
C GLY A 357 29.35 6.10 -28.51
N LEU A 358 28.04 6.29 -28.74
CA LEU A 358 27.49 6.55 -30.08
C LEU A 358 28.02 7.86 -30.67
N ASP A 359 28.11 8.91 -29.87
CA ASP A 359 28.66 10.21 -30.28
C ASP A 359 30.13 10.07 -30.70
N LYS A 360 30.94 9.29 -29.96
CA LYS A 360 32.34 8.99 -30.29
C LYS A 360 32.47 8.16 -31.57
N VAL A 361 31.60 7.17 -31.78
CA VAL A 361 31.56 6.38 -33.03
C VAL A 361 31.22 7.28 -34.22
N ALA A 362 30.29 8.22 -34.06
CA ALA A 362 29.96 9.20 -35.09
C ALA A 362 31.17 10.12 -35.40
N GLN A 363 31.89 10.58 -34.38
CA GLN A 363 33.13 11.36 -34.54
C GLN A 363 34.22 10.56 -35.28
N LEU A 364 34.41 9.27 -34.95
CA LEU A 364 35.33 8.41 -35.70
C LEU A 364 34.99 8.34 -37.18
N LYS A 365 33.71 8.15 -37.51
CA LYS A 365 33.25 8.09 -38.91
C LYS A 365 33.51 9.40 -39.65
N LEU A 366 33.28 10.56 -39.01
CA LEU A 366 33.60 11.88 -39.56
C LEU A 366 35.11 12.05 -39.81
N ASN A 367 35.94 11.71 -38.82
CA ASN A 367 37.40 11.82 -38.94
C ASN A 367 37.95 10.90 -40.05
N GLN A 368 37.38 9.71 -40.24
CA GLN A 368 37.78 8.81 -41.33
C GLN A 368 37.45 9.37 -42.73
N ILE A 369 36.46 10.27 -42.85
CA ILE A 369 36.10 10.96 -44.09
C ILE A 369 37.00 12.18 -44.33
N GLU A 370 37.38 12.90 -43.27
CA GLU A 370 38.25 14.08 -43.32
C GLU A 370 39.73 13.74 -43.10
N ALA A 371 40.38 13.05 -44.06
CA ALA A 371 41.85 12.82 -44.13
C ALA A 371 42.61 12.96 -42.78
N ALA A 372 42.32 12.08 -41.82
CA ALA A 372 42.63 12.28 -40.40
C ALA A 372 44.11 12.23 -40.01
N ARG A 373 44.41 12.92 -38.89
CA ARG A 373 45.60 12.73 -38.05
C ARG A 373 45.52 11.36 -37.32
N PRO A 374 46.42 10.40 -37.58
CA PRO A 374 46.34 9.04 -37.02
C PRO A 374 46.33 8.96 -35.49
N GLU A 375 46.93 9.96 -34.81
CA GLU A 375 46.98 10.01 -33.35
C GLU A 375 45.62 10.33 -32.72
N GLU A 376 44.80 11.16 -33.36
CA GLU A 376 43.46 11.53 -32.87
C GLU A 376 42.49 10.35 -33.00
N THR A 377 42.56 9.58 -34.10
CA THR A 377 41.74 8.36 -34.29
C THR A 377 42.04 7.30 -33.23
N LYS A 378 43.32 7.09 -32.92
CA LYS A 378 43.77 6.08 -31.96
C LYS A 378 43.34 6.40 -30.52
N LEU A 379 43.27 7.69 -30.17
CA LEU A 379 42.76 8.14 -28.88
C LEU A 379 41.26 7.86 -28.74
N ILE A 380 40.47 8.16 -29.76
CA ILE A 380 39.02 7.90 -29.74
C ILE A 380 38.73 6.39 -29.69
N GLU A 381 39.51 5.55 -30.38
CA GLU A 381 39.39 4.08 -30.29
C GLU A 381 39.66 3.56 -28.86
N GLN A 382 40.66 4.11 -28.17
CA GLN A 382 40.93 3.77 -26.76
C GLN A 382 39.79 4.19 -25.84
N ASP A 383 39.22 5.38 -26.07
CA ASP A 383 38.09 5.89 -25.29
C ASP A 383 36.81 5.05 -25.50
N ILE A 384 36.57 4.57 -26.73
CA ILE A 384 35.45 3.66 -27.02
C ILE A 384 35.64 2.36 -26.25
N LYS A 385 36.83 1.75 -26.33
CA LYS A 385 37.13 0.49 -25.63
C LYS A 385 36.97 0.63 -24.11
N HIS A 386 37.40 1.75 -23.54
CA HIS A 386 37.19 2.03 -22.12
C HIS A 386 35.70 2.19 -21.78
N THR A 387 34.93 2.85 -22.66
CA THR A 387 33.47 3.01 -22.50
C THR A 387 32.77 1.64 -22.53
N GLU A 388 33.19 0.73 -23.42
CA GLU A 388 32.68 -0.65 -23.50
C GLU A 388 32.92 -1.43 -22.20
N GLU A 389 34.13 -1.37 -21.63
CA GLU A 389 34.44 -2.03 -20.36
C GLU A 389 33.57 -1.53 -19.20
N LEU A 390 33.32 -0.21 -19.14
CA LEU A 390 32.42 0.39 -18.16
C LEU A 390 30.96 -0.04 -18.35
N LEU A 391 30.51 -0.17 -19.60
CA LEU A 391 29.17 -0.66 -19.93
C LEU A 391 28.95 -2.11 -19.47
N VAL A 392 29.92 -3.00 -19.74
CA VAL A 392 29.87 -4.41 -19.33
C VAL A 392 29.73 -4.54 -17.81
N ASN A 393 30.48 -3.75 -17.05
CA ASN A 393 30.41 -3.75 -15.59
C ASN A 393 29.05 -3.26 -15.07
N SER A 394 28.52 -2.18 -15.62
CA SER A 394 27.20 -1.65 -15.26
C SER A 394 26.06 -2.61 -15.64
N ILE A 395 26.16 -3.32 -16.78
CA ILE A 395 25.21 -4.37 -17.15
C ILE A 395 25.25 -5.52 -16.14
N LYS A 396 26.45 -5.97 -15.74
CA LYS A 396 26.62 -7.04 -14.75
C LYS A 396 26.00 -6.65 -13.40
N GLU A 397 26.19 -5.42 -12.95
CA GLU A 397 25.56 -4.90 -11.73
C GLU A 397 24.02 -4.89 -11.86
N ALA A 398 23.48 -4.37 -12.96
CA ALA A 398 22.04 -4.35 -13.21
C ALA A 398 21.43 -5.76 -13.21
N GLN A 399 22.13 -6.73 -13.81
CA GLN A 399 21.73 -8.14 -13.82
C GLN A 399 21.72 -8.76 -12.41
N GLN A 400 22.72 -8.46 -11.58
CA GLN A 400 22.78 -8.92 -10.19
C GLN A 400 21.65 -8.33 -9.33
N LEU A 401 21.40 -7.02 -9.45
CA LEU A 401 20.28 -6.35 -8.77
C LEU A 401 18.94 -6.93 -9.22
N THR A 402 18.77 -7.16 -10.52
CA THR A 402 17.55 -7.77 -11.08
C THR A 402 17.36 -9.20 -10.56
N ALA A 403 18.42 -10.00 -10.48
CA ALA A 403 18.36 -11.36 -9.96
C ALA A 403 17.96 -11.39 -8.47
N ARG A 404 18.51 -10.47 -7.66
CA ARG A 404 18.09 -10.30 -6.25
C ARG A 404 16.63 -9.87 -6.16
N LEU A 405 16.21 -8.89 -6.95
CA LEU A 405 14.82 -8.41 -6.97
C LEU A 405 13.83 -9.50 -7.42
N LYS A 406 14.21 -10.40 -8.35
CA LYS A 406 13.38 -11.55 -8.78
C LYS A 406 13.22 -12.62 -7.69
N GLN A 407 14.13 -12.71 -6.74
CA GLN A 407 14.04 -13.63 -5.60
C GLN A 407 13.12 -13.12 -4.49
N ILE A 408 12.88 -11.81 -4.45
CA ILE A 408 11.93 -11.21 -3.52
C ILE A 408 10.54 -11.26 -4.20
N PRO A 409 9.44 -11.64 -3.52
CA PRO A 409 8.12 -11.80 -4.15
C PRO A 409 7.44 -10.48 -4.57
N LEU A 410 8.17 -9.57 -5.21
CA LEU A 410 7.76 -8.24 -5.61
C LEU A 410 7.77 -8.14 -7.13
N ARG A 411 6.60 -7.94 -7.71
CA ARG A 411 6.47 -7.61 -9.14
C ARG A 411 6.94 -6.17 -9.33
N LEU A 412 8.23 -5.98 -9.57
CA LEU A 412 8.64 -4.87 -10.43
C LEU A 412 8.15 -5.23 -11.82
N ASP A 413 6.92 -4.85 -12.15
CA ASP A 413 6.44 -5.03 -13.51
C ASP A 413 6.61 -3.74 -14.32
N PRO A 414 7.66 -3.62 -15.14
CA PRO A 414 7.75 -2.55 -16.11
C PRO A 414 6.62 -2.59 -17.16
N LEU A 415 5.79 -3.65 -17.22
CA LEU A 415 4.59 -3.70 -18.06
C LEU A 415 3.44 -2.85 -17.48
N SER A 416 3.27 -2.73 -16.16
CA SER A 416 2.20 -1.87 -15.60
C SER A 416 2.47 -0.41 -15.89
N VAL A 417 3.73 0.02 -15.77
CA VAL A 417 4.18 1.37 -16.11
C VAL A 417 4.10 1.62 -17.62
N HIS A 418 4.51 0.65 -18.45
CA HIS A 418 4.50 0.80 -19.91
C HIS A 418 3.08 0.86 -20.49
N GLY A 419 2.21 -0.08 -20.10
CA GLY A 419 0.81 -0.09 -20.54
C GLY A 419 0.03 1.12 -20.02
N TYR A 420 0.39 1.64 -18.84
CA TYR A 420 -0.13 2.91 -18.33
C TYR A 420 0.27 4.10 -19.21
N ILE A 421 1.56 4.21 -19.54
CA ILE A 421 2.08 5.28 -20.39
C ILE A 421 1.43 5.22 -21.79
N GLU A 422 1.25 4.03 -22.36
CA GLU A 422 0.57 3.86 -23.65
C GLU A 422 -0.87 4.35 -23.61
N GLN A 423 -1.65 3.92 -22.60
CA GLN A 423 -3.04 4.36 -22.47
C GLN A 423 -3.17 5.87 -22.23
N LEU A 424 -2.17 6.51 -21.60
CA LEU A 424 -2.15 7.96 -21.45
C LEU A 424 -1.80 8.69 -22.74
N ILE A 425 -0.89 8.15 -23.55
CA ILE A 425 -0.62 8.70 -24.89
C ILE A 425 -1.90 8.67 -25.71
N ASP A 426 -2.61 7.53 -25.73
CA ASP A 426 -3.89 7.38 -26.43
C ASP A 426 -4.95 8.40 -25.97
N ILE A 427 -5.00 8.69 -24.65
CA ILE A 427 -5.93 9.69 -24.10
C ILE A 427 -5.55 11.11 -24.52
N GLU A 428 -4.27 11.48 -24.41
CA GLU A 428 -3.80 12.82 -24.78
C GLU A 428 -3.98 13.10 -26.28
N GLU A 429 -3.74 12.08 -27.12
CA GLU A 429 -3.99 12.15 -28.57
C GLU A 429 -5.48 12.31 -28.89
N LYS A 430 -6.37 11.69 -28.10
CA LYS A 430 -7.82 11.72 -28.33
C LYS A 430 -8.49 12.99 -27.78
N ASP A 431 -8.09 13.43 -26.59
CA ASP A 431 -8.74 14.54 -25.89
C ASP A 431 -8.20 15.91 -26.34
N MET A 432 -7.01 15.96 -26.96
CA MET A 432 -6.38 17.16 -27.55
C MET A 432 -6.44 18.41 -26.66
N GLN A 433 -6.26 18.23 -25.35
CA GLN A 433 -6.24 19.33 -24.39
C GLN A 433 -5.07 20.28 -24.69
N PRO A 434 -5.15 21.58 -24.34
CA PRO A 434 -4.05 22.53 -24.57
C PRO A 434 -2.71 21.96 -24.08
N ASN A 435 -1.65 22.09 -24.89
CA ASN A 435 -0.31 21.53 -24.62
C ASN A 435 -0.17 19.98 -24.65
N TYR A 436 -1.14 19.25 -25.25
CA TYR A 436 -1.07 17.78 -25.35
C TYR A 436 0.19 17.26 -26.04
N GLU A 437 0.68 17.94 -27.10
CA GLU A 437 1.91 17.55 -27.81
C GLU A 437 3.14 17.52 -26.89
N GLN A 438 3.25 18.49 -25.98
CA GLN A 438 4.34 18.57 -25.01
C GLN A 438 4.21 17.47 -23.95
N ARG A 439 2.99 17.14 -23.51
CA ARG A 439 2.74 16.03 -22.60
C ARG A 439 3.04 14.68 -23.25
N ILE A 440 2.67 14.49 -24.53
CA ILE A 440 3.00 13.28 -25.30
C ILE A 440 4.51 13.12 -25.44
N GLN A 441 5.27 14.19 -25.73
CA GLN A 441 6.74 14.11 -25.77
C GLN A 441 7.35 13.59 -24.46
N VAL A 442 6.86 14.08 -23.31
CA VAL A 442 7.28 13.59 -21.98
C VAL A 442 6.92 12.11 -21.80
N LEU A 443 5.69 11.72 -22.14
CA LEU A 443 5.22 10.33 -22.02
C LEU A 443 6.02 9.37 -22.93
N VAL A 444 6.36 9.77 -24.16
CA VAL A 444 7.19 8.98 -25.08
C VAL A 444 8.60 8.80 -24.54
N LYS A 445 9.21 9.84 -23.96
CA LYS A 445 10.53 9.72 -23.31
C LYS A 445 10.49 8.72 -22.14
N LEU A 446 9.48 8.82 -21.29
CA LEU A 446 9.26 7.87 -20.18
C LEU A 446 9.03 6.44 -20.69
N LYS A 447 8.35 6.26 -21.83
CA LYS A 447 8.15 4.95 -22.48
C LYS A 447 9.49 4.33 -22.90
N GLN A 448 10.37 5.13 -23.51
CA GLN A 448 11.70 4.70 -23.93
C GLN A 448 12.57 4.26 -22.74
N GLU A 449 12.58 5.04 -21.65
CA GLU A 449 13.30 4.68 -20.42
C GLU A 449 12.84 3.33 -19.84
N ASN A 450 11.53 3.08 -19.83
CA ASN A 450 10.97 1.81 -19.37
C ASN A 450 11.31 0.62 -20.31
N ASN A 451 11.44 0.86 -21.62
CA ASN A 451 11.84 -0.18 -22.58
C ASN A 451 13.29 -0.63 -22.37
N VAL A 452 14.21 0.30 -22.08
CA VAL A 452 15.59 -0.05 -21.75
C VAL A 452 15.63 -0.92 -20.50
N LEU A 453 14.84 -0.58 -19.47
CA LEU A 453 14.72 -1.38 -18.26
C LEU A 453 14.23 -2.82 -18.58
N LYS A 454 13.22 -2.96 -19.45
CA LYS A 454 12.71 -4.27 -19.90
C LYS A 454 13.77 -5.11 -20.60
N ALA A 455 14.52 -4.53 -21.53
CA ALA A 455 15.57 -5.23 -22.28
C ALA A 455 16.65 -5.78 -21.34
N VAL A 456 17.08 -4.98 -20.36
CA VAL A 456 18.05 -5.39 -19.32
C VAL A 456 17.50 -6.54 -18.46
N ILE A 457 16.19 -6.54 -18.17
CA ILE A 457 15.53 -7.55 -17.33
C ILE A 457 15.34 -8.90 -18.04
N ASN A 458 15.10 -8.88 -19.36
CA ASN A 458 14.71 -10.05 -20.15
C ASN A 458 15.89 -10.89 -20.66
N LYS A 459 17.14 -10.46 -20.46
CA LYS A 459 18.34 -11.13 -20.99
C LYS A 459 18.26 -11.38 -22.51
N ASP A 460 17.62 -10.48 -23.26
CA ASP A 460 17.79 -10.52 -24.70
C ASP A 460 19.26 -10.27 -25.03
N GLN A 461 19.74 -10.93 -26.08
CA GLN A 461 21.14 -11.03 -26.49
C GLN A 461 21.85 -9.68 -26.44
N SER A 462 23.14 -9.71 -26.11
CA SER A 462 24.11 -8.60 -26.12
C SER A 462 23.50 -7.24 -26.50
N PRO A 463 23.36 -6.28 -25.55
CA PRO A 463 22.84 -4.95 -25.85
C PRO A 463 23.63 -4.20 -26.93
N VAL A 464 24.80 -4.69 -27.36
CA VAL A 464 25.56 -4.08 -28.44
C VAL A 464 25.02 -4.47 -29.81
N GLU A 465 24.48 -5.68 -29.99
CA GLU A 465 24.01 -6.18 -31.30
C GLU A 465 22.57 -5.77 -31.64
N THR A 466 21.76 -5.42 -30.63
CA THR A 466 20.41 -4.86 -30.87
C THR A 466 20.43 -3.34 -31.06
N TRP A 467 21.55 -2.68 -30.73
CA TRP A 467 21.68 -1.22 -30.71
C TRP A 467 22.60 -0.65 -31.80
N LEU A 468 23.39 -1.51 -32.46
CA LEU A 468 24.03 -1.26 -33.77
C LEU A 468 23.04 -1.56 -34.89
#